data_AF-A0A091HZX2-F1
#
_entry.id   AF-A0A091HZX2-F1
#
_cell.length_a   1.000
_cell.length_b   1.000
_cell.length_c   1.000
_cell.angle_alpha   90.00
_cell.angle_beta   90.00
_cell.angle_gamma   90.00
#
_symmetry.space_group_name_H-M   'P 1'
#
loop_
_entity.id
_entity.type
_entity.pdbx_description
1 polymer ?
#
loop_
_entity_poly.entity_id
_entity_poly.type
_entity_poly.pdbx_seq_one_letter_code
_entity_poly.pdbx_strand_id
1 'polypeptide(L)'
;TGASDPYCIVKIDDEAIIRTATVWKTLSPFWGEEYEVQLQPNFHSVSIYVMDEDALSRDDVIGKVCITRDMLAEHPKGYSGWVSLSEVDPDEEVQGEIHLRVEVQGKQGDRRLLCCTVLEARDLARKDRNGASDPFVRLRYNGKAQESTVVKKSCYPRWNETFKFELAEPAGEKLCVEVWDWDLVGRNDFLGKVVFSVPGLEAAGQEEGWFRLRPEKSKLKDDEAPGEGSTQSPAGAPTLLWLGHVCPLRPSRPGTCPHQDGQVHLVTLLDETTTAECRQEVAINLVKLFLGQGLVKEFLDLLFELELAKPCEPNTLFRSNSLASKSMESFLKVTGMPYLHAVLGPTITRVFEEKKYVELDPGKVEIKDVGCSGLHRVQTEGEVIEQGRQHLQSYLDELLDTMVRSAPACPPVIRAAFRRLSQRVGERFPQHQHTKFVAVTSFLCLRFFSPAIMTPKLFHLRDTHADARTSRTLLLLAK
;
A
#
# COMPACT_ATOMS: atom_id res chain seq x y z
N THR A 1 14.03 6.33 -1.28
CA THR A 1 14.07 4.86 -1.10
C THR A 1 12.66 4.36 -1.27
N GLY A 2 12.30 4.01 -2.50
CA GLY A 2 10.91 3.76 -2.95
C GLY A 2 10.46 2.34 -2.60
N ALA A 3 9.95 2.17 -1.39
CA ALA A 3 9.15 1.00 -1.04
C ALA A 3 7.71 1.49 -0.95
N SER A 4 6.85 0.92 -1.79
CA SER A 4 5.40 1.18 -1.78
C SER A 4 4.72 0.39 -0.66
N ASP A 5 3.55 0.83 -0.25
CA ASP A 5 2.61 0.20 0.67
C ASP A 5 1.40 -0.34 -0.14
N PRO A 6 1.57 -1.37 -1.00
CA PRO A 6 0.56 -1.79 -1.95
C PRO A 6 -0.70 -2.43 -1.34
N TYR A 7 -1.86 -2.02 -1.82
CA TYR A 7 -3.15 -2.69 -1.63
C TYR A 7 -3.95 -2.76 -2.93
N CYS A 8 -4.96 -3.63 -2.99
CA CYS A 8 -5.81 -3.78 -4.16
C CYS A 8 -7.20 -3.18 -3.92
N ILE A 9 -7.76 -2.53 -4.93
CA ILE A 9 -9.18 -2.22 -5.02
C ILE A 9 -9.77 -3.00 -6.19
N VAL A 10 -10.76 -3.85 -5.93
CA VAL A 10 -11.52 -4.51 -6.98
C VAL A 10 -12.77 -3.70 -7.26
N LYS A 11 -13.01 -3.38 -8.52
CA LYS A 11 -14.20 -2.71 -9.02
C LYS A 11 -14.93 -3.63 -9.99
N ILE A 12 -16.25 -3.74 -9.86
CA ILE A 12 -17.10 -4.26 -10.94
C ILE A 12 -17.66 -3.05 -11.65
N ASP A 13 -17.34 -2.92 -12.93
CA ASP A 13 -17.52 -1.71 -13.72
C ASP A 13 -16.90 -0.51 -13.00
N ASP A 14 -17.72 0.28 -12.29
CA ASP A 14 -17.32 1.53 -11.65
C ASP A 14 -17.47 1.50 -10.11
N GLU A 15 -18.02 0.42 -9.53
CA GLU A 15 -18.25 0.30 -8.09
C GLU A 15 -17.11 -0.48 -7.41
N ALA A 16 -16.42 0.17 -6.47
CA ALA A 16 -15.43 -0.47 -5.62
C ALA A 16 -16.12 -1.38 -4.61
N ILE A 17 -15.97 -2.68 -4.82
CA ILE A 17 -16.64 -3.72 -4.04
C ILE A 17 -15.74 -4.33 -2.98
N ILE A 18 -14.42 -4.34 -3.20
CA ILE A 18 -13.44 -5.01 -2.36
C ILE A 18 -12.21 -4.12 -2.24
N ARG A 19 -11.67 -4.01 -1.02
CA ARG A 19 -10.35 -3.47 -0.75
C ARG A 19 -9.57 -4.51 0.04
N THR A 20 -8.40 -4.90 -0.44
CA THR A 20 -7.54 -5.84 0.29
C THR A 20 -6.78 -5.15 1.41
N ALA A 21 -6.13 -5.93 2.28
CA ALA A 21 -5.21 -5.42 3.26
C ALA A 21 -3.98 -4.78 2.59
N THR A 22 -3.49 -3.70 3.19
CA THR A 22 -2.28 -3.02 2.74
C THR A 22 -1.05 -3.80 3.16
N VAL A 23 -0.20 -4.12 2.17
CA VAL A 23 1.07 -4.79 2.40
C VAL A 23 2.16 -3.73 2.44
N TRP A 24 2.62 -3.42 3.64
CA TRP A 24 3.51 -2.28 3.86
C TRP A 24 4.95 -2.53 3.40
N LYS A 25 5.54 -1.55 2.72
CA LYS A 25 6.94 -1.39 2.35
C LYS A 25 7.47 -2.54 1.51
N THR A 26 6.73 -2.90 0.47
CA THR A 26 7.12 -3.93 -0.50
C THR A 26 6.74 -3.54 -1.93
N LEU A 27 7.57 -3.99 -2.88
CA LEU A 27 7.25 -3.94 -4.31
C LEU A 27 6.76 -5.31 -4.83
N SER A 28 6.55 -6.27 -3.93
CA SER A 28 6.12 -7.64 -4.24
C SER A 28 5.03 -8.11 -3.27
N PRO A 29 3.86 -7.43 -3.27
CA PRO A 29 2.76 -7.76 -2.38
C PRO A 29 2.18 -9.16 -2.63
N PHE A 30 1.79 -9.82 -1.54
CA PHE A 30 0.94 -11.02 -1.58
C PHE A 30 -0.23 -10.83 -0.62
N TRP A 31 -1.44 -10.78 -1.16
CA TRP A 31 -2.66 -10.60 -0.38
C TRP A 31 -3.25 -11.94 0.07
N GLY A 32 -3.32 -12.94 -0.83
CA GLY A 32 -3.82 -14.27 -0.49
C GLY A 32 -5.28 -14.29 0.00
N GLU A 33 -6.07 -13.30 -0.43
CA GLU A 33 -7.47 -13.13 -0.03
C GLU A 33 -8.40 -13.69 -1.11
N GLU A 34 -9.47 -14.35 -0.69
CA GLU A 34 -10.50 -14.94 -1.58
C GLU A 34 -11.85 -14.26 -1.34
N TYR A 35 -12.53 -13.94 -2.43
CA TYR A 35 -13.81 -13.22 -2.41
C TYR A 35 -14.79 -13.82 -3.41
N GLU A 36 -16.06 -13.94 -3.01
CA GLU A 36 -17.16 -14.35 -3.88
C GLU A 36 -18.09 -13.17 -4.11
N VAL A 37 -18.36 -12.87 -5.39
CA VAL A 37 -19.22 -11.74 -5.77
C VAL A 37 -20.17 -12.15 -6.89
N GLN A 38 -21.42 -11.73 -6.76
CA GLN A 38 -22.44 -12.01 -7.76
C GLN A 38 -22.42 -10.93 -8.85
N LEU A 39 -22.03 -11.32 -10.06
CA LEU A 39 -21.99 -10.43 -11.22
C LEU A 39 -23.40 -10.23 -11.79
N GLN A 40 -23.81 -8.97 -11.98
CA GLN A 40 -25.07 -8.63 -12.63
C GLN A 40 -25.02 -9.02 -14.12
N PRO A 41 -26.13 -9.46 -14.77
CA PRO A 41 -26.10 -9.92 -16.17
C PRO A 41 -25.59 -8.90 -17.21
N ASN A 42 -25.57 -7.62 -16.85
CA ASN A 42 -25.14 -6.50 -17.68
C ASN A 42 -23.79 -5.90 -17.25
N PHE A 43 -23.02 -6.57 -16.38
CA PHE A 43 -21.66 -6.12 -16.07
C PHE A 43 -20.77 -6.15 -17.32
N HIS A 44 -19.78 -5.26 -17.37
CA HIS A 44 -18.89 -5.11 -18.53
C HIS A 44 -17.47 -5.59 -18.21
N SER A 45 -16.95 -5.25 -17.03
CA SER A 45 -15.59 -5.58 -16.63
C SER A 45 -15.41 -5.66 -15.13
N VAL A 46 -14.44 -6.48 -14.71
CA VAL A 46 -13.90 -6.49 -13.36
C VAL A 46 -12.50 -5.89 -13.42
N SER A 47 -12.29 -4.77 -12.74
CA SER A 47 -11.02 -4.05 -12.71
C SER A 47 -10.36 -4.22 -11.34
N ILE A 48 -9.09 -4.58 -11.32
CA ILE A 48 -8.29 -4.69 -10.10
C ILE A 48 -7.22 -3.61 -10.17
N TYR A 49 -7.29 -2.66 -9.26
CA TYR A 49 -6.31 -1.60 -9.09
C TYR A 49 -5.31 -2.00 -8.03
N VAL A 50 -4.02 -1.78 -8.30
CA VAL A 50 -2.95 -1.84 -7.31
C VAL A 50 -2.60 -0.41 -6.95
N MET A 51 -2.75 -0.07 -5.68
CA MET A 51 -2.60 1.26 -5.10
C MET A 51 -1.45 1.25 -4.10
N ASP A 52 -0.72 2.35 -3.96
CA ASP A 52 0.28 2.62 -2.94
C ASP A 52 -0.35 3.45 -1.80
N GLU A 53 -0.46 2.91 -0.58
CA GLU A 53 -1.05 3.65 0.54
C GLU A 53 -0.09 4.70 1.09
N ASP A 54 -0.44 5.96 0.94
CA ASP A 54 0.39 7.08 1.37
C ASP A 54 -0.11 7.68 2.69
N ALA A 55 0.78 7.80 3.67
CA ALA A 55 0.41 8.31 5.00
C ALA A 55 0.08 9.82 5.02
N LEU A 56 0.52 10.58 4.03
CA LEU A 56 0.48 12.07 4.01
C LEU A 56 -0.02 12.66 2.69
N SER A 57 -0.23 11.83 1.66
CA SER A 57 -0.71 12.18 0.32
C SER A 57 -1.92 11.32 -0.06
N ARG A 58 -2.52 11.58 -1.24
CA ARG A 58 -3.47 10.63 -1.82
C ARG A 58 -2.70 9.40 -2.28
N ASP A 59 -3.28 8.23 -2.08
CA ASP A 59 -2.70 6.95 -2.51
C ASP A 59 -2.41 6.96 -4.02
N ASP A 60 -1.19 6.58 -4.40
CA ASP A 60 -0.74 6.57 -5.79
C ASP A 60 -1.21 5.29 -6.49
N VAL A 61 -1.66 5.39 -7.74
CA VAL A 61 -2.01 4.20 -8.53
C VAL A 61 -0.74 3.58 -9.09
N ILE A 62 -0.42 2.35 -8.68
CA ILE A 62 0.73 1.58 -9.19
C ILE A 62 0.39 0.99 -10.56
N GLY A 63 -0.84 0.52 -10.74
CA GLY A 63 -1.31 -0.03 -12.01
C GLY A 63 -2.69 -0.68 -11.92
N LYS A 64 -3.28 -1.08 -13.05
CA LYS A 64 -4.56 -1.80 -13.08
C LYS A 64 -4.50 -3.07 -13.95
N VAL A 65 -5.41 -3.98 -13.67
CA VAL A 65 -5.79 -5.10 -14.54
C VAL A 65 -7.28 -4.98 -14.81
N CYS A 66 -7.70 -5.20 -16.06
CA CYS A 66 -9.11 -5.21 -16.42
C CYS A 66 -9.46 -6.54 -17.08
N ILE A 67 -10.48 -7.21 -16.56
CA ILE A 67 -11.01 -8.47 -17.06
C ILE A 67 -12.41 -8.19 -17.60
N THR A 68 -12.58 -8.22 -18.92
CA THR A 68 -13.89 -7.94 -19.53
C THR A 68 -14.81 -9.14 -19.48
N ARG A 69 -16.11 -8.89 -19.65
CA ARG A 69 -17.12 -9.94 -19.78
C ARG A 69 -16.81 -10.90 -20.93
N ASP A 70 -16.31 -10.40 -22.06
CA ASP A 70 -15.96 -11.24 -23.21
C ASP A 70 -14.81 -12.19 -22.87
N MET A 71 -13.78 -11.71 -22.15
CA MET A 71 -12.67 -12.56 -21.67
C MET A 71 -13.14 -13.67 -20.72
N LEU A 72 -14.10 -13.36 -19.84
CA LEU A 72 -14.71 -14.35 -18.94
C LEU A 72 -15.58 -15.35 -19.70
N ALA A 73 -16.29 -14.90 -20.74
CA ALA A 73 -17.09 -15.77 -21.59
C ALA A 73 -16.21 -16.77 -22.37
N GLU A 74 -15.00 -16.36 -22.78
CA GLU A 74 -14.01 -17.24 -23.41
C GLU A 74 -13.40 -18.26 -22.44
N HIS A 75 -13.41 -17.98 -21.12
CA HIS A 75 -12.83 -18.82 -20.07
C HIS A 75 -13.87 -19.27 -19.03
N PRO A 76 -14.82 -20.15 -19.39
CA PRO A 76 -15.95 -20.52 -18.53
C PRO A 76 -15.57 -21.28 -17.25
N LYS A 77 -14.32 -21.77 -17.13
CA LYS A 77 -13.78 -22.40 -15.91
C LYS A 77 -13.08 -21.40 -14.98
N GLY A 78 -13.08 -20.11 -15.31
CA GLY A 78 -12.31 -19.08 -14.63
C GLY A 78 -10.92 -18.91 -15.22
N TYR A 79 -10.34 -17.72 -14.99
CA TYR A 79 -8.99 -17.37 -15.38
C TYR A 79 -8.03 -17.54 -14.20
N SER A 80 -6.89 -18.22 -14.41
CA SER A 80 -5.83 -18.36 -13.40
C SER A 80 -4.48 -18.18 -14.08
N GLY A 81 -3.73 -17.16 -13.68
CA GLY A 81 -2.44 -16.82 -14.29
C GLY A 81 -1.94 -15.44 -13.90
N TRP A 82 -0.70 -15.13 -14.27
CA TRP A 82 -0.12 -13.80 -14.09
C TRP A 82 -0.63 -12.86 -15.18
N VAL A 83 -1.06 -11.65 -14.78
CA VAL A 83 -1.47 -10.57 -15.68
C VAL A 83 -0.58 -9.36 -15.44
N SER A 84 -0.07 -8.75 -16.50
CA SER A 84 0.70 -7.52 -16.40
C SER A 84 -0.19 -6.34 -16.03
N LEU A 85 0.28 -5.51 -15.10
CA LEU A 85 -0.37 -4.24 -14.79
C LEU A 85 -0.25 -3.29 -15.98
N SER A 86 -1.35 -2.68 -16.38
CA SER A 86 -1.33 -1.51 -17.27
C SER A 86 -1.14 -0.24 -16.44
N GLU A 87 -0.35 0.71 -16.94
CA GLU A 87 -0.29 2.06 -16.38
C GLU A 87 -1.70 2.67 -16.34
N VAL A 88 -1.96 3.44 -15.28
CA VAL A 88 -3.23 4.14 -15.11
C VAL A 88 -2.97 5.61 -15.33
N ASP A 89 -3.28 6.07 -16.54
CA ASP A 89 -3.34 7.50 -16.80
C ASP A 89 -4.59 8.05 -16.08
N PRO A 90 -4.47 9.06 -15.21
CA PRO A 90 -5.61 9.75 -14.60
C PRO A 90 -6.62 10.29 -15.63
N ASP A 91 -6.16 10.60 -16.85
CA ASP A 91 -6.99 11.05 -17.97
C ASP A 91 -7.64 9.88 -18.74
N GLU A 92 -7.17 8.64 -18.51
CA GLU A 92 -7.83 7.43 -18.99
C GLU A 92 -8.93 6.92 -18.05
N GLU A 93 -8.94 7.35 -16.78
CA GLU A 93 -9.97 7.05 -15.80
C GLU A 93 -11.20 7.94 -15.97
N VAL A 94 -11.87 7.74 -17.09
CA VAL A 94 -13.11 8.43 -17.42
C VAL A 94 -14.28 7.78 -16.72
N GLN A 95 -14.98 8.56 -15.90
CA GLN A 95 -16.16 8.14 -15.16
C GLN A 95 -17.35 9.03 -15.54
N GLY A 96 -18.54 8.43 -15.58
CA GLY A 96 -19.79 9.15 -15.70
C GLY A 96 -20.40 9.11 -17.10
N GLU A 97 -21.61 9.63 -17.17
CA GLU A 97 -22.40 9.71 -18.39
C GLU A 97 -22.84 11.14 -18.62
N ILE A 98 -22.96 11.52 -19.89
CA ILE A 98 -23.44 12.83 -20.32
C ILE A 98 -24.74 12.66 -21.11
N HIS A 99 -25.76 13.41 -20.73
CA HIS A 99 -27.04 13.47 -21.42
C HIS A 99 -26.95 14.52 -22.52
N LEU A 100 -27.00 14.06 -23.77
CA LEU A 100 -26.88 14.91 -24.95
C LEU A 100 -28.11 14.75 -25.85
N ARG A 101 -28.47 15.83 -26.53
CA ARG A 101 -29.35 15.81 -27.72
C ARG A 101 -28.57 16.38 -28.88
N VAL A 102 -28.36 15.59 -29.93
CA VAL A 102 -27.63 15.98 -31.13
C VAL A 102 -28.56 15.83 -32.33
N GLU A 103 -28.69 16.88 -33.13
CA GLU A 103 -29.58 16.91 -34.28
C GLU A 103 -28.98 17.70 -35.44
N VAL A 104 -29.31 17.29 -36.66
CA VAL A 104 -28.95 18.04 -37.87
C VAL A 104 -30.18 18.77 -38.36
N GLN A 105 -30.19 20.09 -38.20
CA GLN A 105 -31.30 20.94 -38.63
C GLN A 105 -31.07 21.48 -40.05
N GLY A 106 -32.12 21.43 -40.87
CA GLY A 106 -32.12 21.89 -42.26
C GLY A 106 -33.01 23.11 -42.49
N LYS A 107 -32.40 24.15 -43.07
CA LYS A 107 -32.95 25.32 -43.81
C LYS A 107 -33.31 26.58 -43.02
N GLN A 108 -32.27 27.38 -42.76
CA GLN A 108 -32.33 28.83 -42.95
C GLN A 108 -31.28 29.22 -44.02
N GLY A 109 -31.72 29.45 -45.26
CA GLY A 109 -30.86 29.95 -46.35
C GLY A 109 -29.76 28.99 -46.85
N ASP A 110 -30.12 27.74 -47.16
CA ASP A 110 -29.23 26.70 -47.75
C ASP A 110 -28.08 26.19 -46.86
N ARG A 111 -27.97 26.69 -45.62
CA ARG A 111 -26.98 26.22 -44.64
C ARG A 111 -27.60 25.17 -43.71
N ARG A 112 -26.91 24.04 -43.55
CA ARG A 112 -27.23 22.98 -42.60
C ARG A 112 -26.51 23.24 -41.29
N LEU A 113 -27.21 23.05 -40.17
CA LEU A 113 -26.67 23.30 -38.83
C LEU A 113 -26.65 22.00 -38.04
N LEU A 114 -25.50 21.71 -37.43
CA LEU A 114 -25.35 20.70 -36.41
C LEU A 114 -25.62 21.36 -35.06
N CYS A 115 -26.70 20.96 -34.41
CA CYS A 115 -27.08 21.43 -33.08
C CYS A 115 -26.77 20.35 -32.05
N CYS A 116 -26.05 20.72 -30.98
CA CYS A 116 -25.80 19.84 -29.85
C CYS A 116 -26.25 20.54 -28.56
N THR A 117 -27.28 20.00 -27.92
CA THR A 117 -27.72 20.43 -26.59
C THR A 117 -27.07 19.55 -25.54
N VAL A 118 -26.30 20.18 -24.65
CA VAL A 118 -25.69 19.57 -23.49
C VAL A 118 -26.62 19.78 -22.30
N LEU A 119 -27.30 18.73 -21.85
CA LEU A 119 -28.33 18.83 -20.81
C LEU A 119 -27.69 18.74 -19.42
N GLU A 120 -27.16 17.58 -19.08
CA GLU A 120 -26.61 17.27 -17.76
C GLU A 120 -25.58 16.14 -17.86
N ALA A 121 -24.77 15.97 -16.82
CA ALA A 121 -23.94 14.78 -16.64
C ALA A 121 -24.13 14.22 -15.23
N ARG A 122 -23.76 12.96 -15.05
CA ARG A 122 -23.85 12.26 -13.76
C ARG A 122 -22.64 11.39 -13.51
N ASP A 123 -22.35 11.19 -12.23
CA ASP A 123 -21.29 10.31 -11.75
C ASP A 123 -19.92 10.65 -12.35
N LEU A 124 -19.63 11.95 -12.55
CA LEU A 124 -18.33 12.41 -13.02
C LEU A 124 -17.23 12.12 -11.98
N ALA A 125 -16.00 11.87 -12.47
CA ALA A 125 -14.84 11.70 -11.62
C ALA A 125 -14.60 12.93 -10.73
N ARG A 126 -14.22 12.73 -9.47
CA ARG A 126 -13.90 13.80 -8.51
C ARG A 126 -12.42 14.15 -8.63
N LYS A 127 -12.05 15.30 -9.18
CA LYS A 127 -10.64 15.68 -9.30
C LYS A 127 -10.18 16.65 -8.19
N ASP A 128 -11.07 17.53 -7.70
CA ASP A 128 -10.71 18.50 -6.66
C ASP A 128 -10.42 17.91 -5.27
N ARG A 129 -9.63 18.65 -4.48
CA ARG A 129 -9.38 18.39 -3.03
C ARG A 129 -10.64 18.47 -2.15
N ASN A 130 -11.66 19.17 -2.61
CA ASN A 130 -12.94 19.31 -1.91
C ASN A 130 -13.87 18.09 -2.10
N GLY A 131 -13.46 17.13 -2.93
CA GLY A 131 -14.22 15.94 -3.24
C GLY A 131 -15.29 16.14 -4.32
N ALA A 132 -15.28 17.21 -5.11
CA ALA A 132 -16.16 17.42 -6.26
C ALA A 132 -15.32 17.77 -7.51
N SER A 133 -15.95 18.29 -8.56
CA SER A 133 -15.31 18.87 -9.74
C SER A 133 -16.04 20.15 -10.13
N ASP A 134 -15.39 21.03 -10.88
CA ASP A 134 -15.91 22.23 -11.52
C ASP A 134 -16.10 21.99 -13.05
N PRO A 135 -17.00 21.09 -13.49
CA PRO A 135 -17.03 20.63 -14.88
C PRO A 135 -17.56 21.68 -15.87
N PHE A 136 -16.97 21.66 -17.07
CA PHE A 136 -17.46 22.33 -18.28
C PHE A 136 -17.32 21.42 -19.51
N VAL A 137 -18.06 21.72 -20.57
CA VAL A 137 -18.08 20.93 -21.81
C VAL A 137 -17.47 21.72 -22.95
N ARG A 138 -16.57 21.08 -23.71
CA ARG A 138 -15.95 21.60 -24.92
C ARG A 138 -16.40 20.77 -26.11
N LEU A 139 -17.07 21.42 -27.06
CA LEU A 139 -17.50 20.80 -28.31
C LEU A 139 -16.54 21.19 -29.42
N ARG A 140 -16.02 20.20 -30.15
CA ARG A 140 -15.13 20.39 -31.29
C ARG A 140 -15.73 19.79 -32.56
N TYR A 141 -15.76 20.61 -33.61
CA TYR A 141 -16.18 20.21 -34.95
C TYR A 141 -15.49 21.10 -35.99
N ASN A 142 -14.82 20.50 -36.98
CA ASN A 142 -14.18 21.22 -38.08
C ASN A 142 -13.27 22.37 -37.66
N GLY A 143 -12.34 22.04 -36.76
CA GLY A 143 -11.38 22.99 -36.19
C GLY A 143 -11.99 24.09 -35.31
N LYS A 144 -13.31 24.19 -35.21
CA LYS A 144 -14.01 25.14 -34.32
C LYS A 144 -14.27 24.47 -32.98
N ALA A 145 -14.06 25.23 -31.91
CA ALA A 145 -14.37 24.83 -30.55
C ALA A 145 -15.39 25.80 -29.93
N GLN A 146 -16.36 25.28 -29.19
CA GLN A 146 -17.27 26.04 -28.33
C GLN A 146 -17.26 25.42 -26.94
N GLU A 147 -17.40 26.24 -25.89
CA GLU A 147 -17.34 25.80 -24.49
C GLU A 147 -18.60 26.23 -23.74
N SER A 148 -19.04 25.40 -22.80
CA SER A 148 -20.14 25.71 -21.89
C SER A 148 -19.70 26.57 -20.72
N THR A 149 -20.66 26.99 -19.91
CA THR A 149 -20.37 27.52 -18.58
C THR A 149 -19.77 26.44 -17.66
N VAL A 150 -18.99 26.88 -16.67
CA VAL A 150 -18.41 26.05 -15.61
C VAL A 150 -19.42 25.89 -14.49
N VAL A 151 -19.77 24.66 -14.13
CA VAL A 151 -20.63 24.36 -12.97
C VAL A 151 -19.74 24.00 -11.80
N LYS A 152 -19.76 24.80 -10.73
CA LYS A 152 -18.83 24.60 -9.60
C LYS A 152 -19.27 23.48 -8.66
N LYS A 153 -18.30 22.69 -8.17
CA LYS A 153 -18.40 21.70 -7.10
C LYS A 153 -19.53 20.70 -7.28
N SER A 154 -19.65 20.12 -8.48
CA SER A 154 -20.68 19.13 -8.79
C SER A 154 -20.15 17.99 -9.66
N CYS A 155 -20.41 16.76 -9.24
CA CYS A 155 -20.27 15.55 -10.07
C CYS A 155 -21.58 15.22 -10.82
N TYR A 156 -22.62 16.03 -10.64
CA TYR A 156 -23.93 15.94 -11.31
C TYR A 156 -24.30 17.30 -11.93
N PRO A 157 -23.49 17.85 -12.85
CA PRO A 157 -23.72 19.17 -13.41
C PRO A 157 -24.92 19.21 -14.36
N ARG A 158 -25.55 20.38 -14.43
CA ARG A 158 -26.63 20.69 -15.37
C ARG A 158 -26.29 21.96 -16.12
N TRP A 159 -26.15 21.87 -17.43
CA TRP A 159 -25.83 23.01 -18.30
C TRP A 159 -27.09 23.51 -19.01
N ASN A 160 -27.83 22.61 -19.66
CA ASN A 160 -28.95 22.96 -20.55
C ASN A 160 -28.55 24.00 -21.61
N GLU A 161 -27.35 23.86 -22.18
CA GLU A 161 -26.77 24.78 -23.17
C GLU A 161 -26.81 24.16 -24.56
N THR A 162 -27.07 24.97 -25.60
CA THR A 162 -27.14 24.52 -26.99
C THR A 162 -26.10 25.19 -27.85
N PHE A 163 -25.31 24.37 -28.53
CA PHE A 163 -24.21 24.76 -29.40
C PHE A 163 -24.58 24.49 -30.85
N LYS A 164 -24.16 25.39 -31.75
CA LYS A 164 -24.49 25.31 -33.17
C LYS A 164 -23.24 25.43 -34.02
N PHE A 165 -23.08 24.49 -34.95
CA PHE A 165 -22.00 24.48 -35.93
C PHE A 165 -22.58 24.45 -37.34
N GLU A 166 -21.93 25.14 -38.27
CA GLU A 166 -22.26 25.03 -39.69
C GLU A 166 -21.69 23.72 -40.23
N LEU A 167 -22.54 22.90 -40.85
CA LEU A 167 -22.12 21.65 -41.46
C LEU A 167 -21.29 21.94 -42.72
N ALA A 168 -20.03 21.51 -42.75
CA ALA A 168 -19.19 21.61 -43.94
C ALA A 168 -19.43 20.42 -44.88
N GLU A 169 -19.37 20.66 -46.18
CA GLU A 169 -19.39 19.61 -47.20
C GLU A 169 -17.98 19.40 -47.78
N PRO A 170 -17.46 18.16 -47.82
CA PRO A 170 -18.11 16.90 -47.42
C PRO A 170 -18.16 16.67 -45.89
N ALA A 171 -19.24 16.06 -45.42
CA ALA A 171 -19.55 15.80 -44.00
C ALA A 171 -18.73 14.66 -43.36
N GLY A 172 -17.44 14.55 -43.68
CA GLY A 172 -16.57 13.46 -43.22
C GLY A 172 -16.09 13.58 -41.77
N GLU A 173 -16.45 14.65 -41.08
CA GLU A 173 -15.90 14.98 -39.76
C GLU A 173 -16.74 14.46 -38.60
N LYS A 174 -16.11 14.35 -37.43
CA LYS A 174 -16.73 13.86 -36.20
C LYS A 174 -17.01 15.03 -35.26
N LEU A 175 -18.17 15.03 -34.62
CA LEU A 175 -18.44 15.92 -33.49
C LEU A 175 -17.84 15.29 -32.24
N CYS A 176 -16.87 15.96 -31.63
CA CYS A 176 -16.31 15.56 -30.35
C CYS A 176 -16.91 16.42 -29.24
N VAL A 177 -17.52 15.79 -28.25
CA VAL A 177 -18.03 16.44 -27.03
C VAL A 177 -17.18 15.98 -25.87
N GLU A 178 -16.48 16.90 -25.23
CA GLU A 178 -15.51 16.62 -24.17
C GLU A 178 -15.91 17.30 -22.88
N VAL A 179 -15.80 16.59 -21.77
CA VAL A 179 -16.03 17.11 -20.42
C VAL A 179 -14.68 17.32 -19.78
N TRP A 180 -14.51 18.46 -19.12
CA TRP A 180 -13.26 18.89 -18.50
C TRP A 180 -13.57 19.44 -17.10
N ASP A 181 -12.66 19.26 -16.16
CA ASP A 181 -12.67 19.92 -14.87
C ASP A 181 -11.94 21.26 -14.97
N TRP A 182 -12.54 22.33 -14.47
CA TRP A 182 -11.91 23.64 -14.51
C TRP A 182 -11.08 23.89 -13.25
N ASP A 183 -9.78 24.10 -13.42
CA ASP A 183 -8.87 24.38 -12.32
C ASP A 183 -8.42 25.84 -12.29
N LEU A 184 -8.57 26.50 -11.13
CA LEU A 184 -8.12 27.88 -10.93
C LEU A 184 -6.58 28.01 -11.06
N VAL A 185 -5.84 26.97 -10.69
CA VAL A 185 -4.37 26.94 -10.70
C VAL A 185 -3.91 25.61 -11.30
N GLY A 186 -3.54 25.61 -12.59
CA GLY A 186 -3.04 24.41 -13.25
C GLY A 186 -3.54 24.26 -14.69
N ARG A 187 -3.47 23.03 -15.20
CA ARG A 187 -4.17 22.60 -16.41
C ARG A 187 -5.49 21.98 -15.98
N ASN A 188 -6.52 22.18 -16.78
CA ASN A 188 -7.83 21.55 -16.59
C ASN A 188 -7.71 20.03 -16.78
N ASP A 189 -8.30 19.26 -15.87
CA ASP A 189 -8.31 17.80 -15.94
C ASP A 189 -9.35 17.28 -16.94
N PHE A 190 -9.00 16.25 -17.71
CA PHE A 190 -9.94 15.64 -18.64
C PHE A 190 -10.90 14.71 -17.91
N LEU A 191 -12.21 14.87 -18.13
CA LEU A 191 -13.26 14.05 -17.52
C LEU A 191 -13.89 13.06 -18.50
N GLY A 192 -13.55 13.14 -19.80
CA GLY A 192 -13.95 12.18 -20.82
C GLY A 192 -14.62 12.78 -22.05
N LYS A 193 -14.87 11.95 -23.06
CA LYS A 193 -15.51 12.39 -24.31
C LYS A 193 -16.51 11.42 -24.92
N VAL A 194 -17.38 11.97 -25.76
CA VAL A 194 -18.25 11.23 -26.67
C VAL A 194 -18.00 11.75 -28.08
N VAL A 195 -17.99 10.84 -29.06
CA VAL A 195 -17.71 11.17 -30.46
C VAL A 195 -18.85 10.70 -31.32
N PHE A 196 -19.47 11.61 -32.07
CA PHE A 196 -20.55 11.31 -33.01
C PHE A 196 -20.04 11.39 -34.45
N SER A 197 -20.47 10.42 -35.25
CA SER A 197 -20.27 10.43 -36.69
C SER A 197 -21.35 11.27 -37.34
N VAL A 198 -20.99 12.35 -38.05
CA VAL A 198 -21.97 13.22 -38.71
C VAL A 198 -22.81 12.46 -39.76
N PRO A 199 -22.25 11.58 -40.62
CA PRO A 199 -23.07 10.78 -41.54
C PRO A 199 -24.08 9.86 -40.83
N GLY A 200 -23.74 9.39 -39.63
CA GLY A 200 -24.66 8.59 -38.81
C GLY A 200 -25.81 9.44 -38.27
N LEU A 201 -25.50 10.62 -37.76
CA LEU A 201 -26.50 11.59 -37.30
C LEU A 201 -27.42 12.08 -38.42
N GLU A 202 -26.89 12.28 -39.63
CA GLU A 202 -27.68 12.67 -40.80
C GLU A 202 -28.70 11.59 -41.19
N ALA A 203 -28.33 10.31 -41.07
CA ALA A 203 -29.24 9.19 -41.32
C ALA A 203 -30.30 9.03 -40.23
N ALA A 204 -29.95 9.29 -38.97
CA ALA A 204 -30.86 9.19 -37.82
C ALA A 204 -31.76 10.42 -37.64
N GLY A 205 -31.34 11.59 -38.13
CA GLY A 205 -31.99 12.89 -37.96
C GLY A 205 -31.72 13.53 -36.59
N GLN A 206 -31.95 12.77 -35.52
CA GLN A 206 -31.71 13.18 -34.13
C GLN A 206 -31.27 11.97 -33.29
N GLU A 207 -30.33 12.19 -32.38
CA GLU A 207 -30.00 11.27 -31.29
C GLU A 207 -30.12 12.00 -29.94
N GLU A 208 -30.79 11.37 -28.97
CA GLU A 208 -30.91 11.89 -27.61
C GLU A 208 -30.79 10.74 -26.61
N GLY A 209 -30.00 10.95 -25.56
CA GLY A 209 -29.85 9.97 -24.50
C GLY A 209 -28.62 10.17 -23.63
N TRP A 210 -28.42 9.23 -22.72
CA TRP A 210 -27.23 9.16 -21.88
C TRP A 210 -26.12 8.45 -22.64
N PHE A 211 -24.98 9.12 -22.74
CA PHE A 211 -23.79 8.62 -23.42
C PHE A 211 -22.66 8.46 -22.40
N ARG A 212 -22.09 7.27 -22.33
CA ARG A 212 -20.94 7.00 -21.48
C ARG A 212 -19.71 7.73 -21.99
N LEU A 213 -19.06 8.48 -21.10
CA LEU A 213 -17.81 9.16 -21.41
C LEU A 213 -16.70 8.13 -21.68
N ARG A 214 -15.81 8.44 -22.62
CA ARG A 214 -14.68 7.58 -23.01
C ARG A 214 -13.35 8.31 -22.84
N PRO A 215 -12.25 7.57 -22.57
CA PRO A 215 -10.92 8.13 -22.47
C PRO A 215 -10.39 8.66 -23.81
N GLU A 216 -9.41 9.56 -23.73
CA GLU A 216 -8.63 10.02 -24.87
C GLU A 216 -7.68 8.88 -25.26
N LYS A 217 -7.99 8.10 -26.31
CA LYS A 217 -7.02 7.10 -26.80
C LYS A 217 -5.68 7.82 -27.05
N SER A 218 -4.64 7.41 -26.34
CA SER A 218 -3.30 7.97 -26.48
C SER A 218 -2.90 7.98 -27.95
N LYS A 219 -2.26 9.09 -28.37
CA LYS A 219 -1.70 9.24 -29.72
C LYS A 219 -0.80 8.05 -29.99
N LEU A 220 -1.26 7.11 -30.82
CA LEU A 220 -0.35 6.28 -31.59
C LEU A 220 0.56 7.26 -32.32
N LYS A 221 1.87 7.14 -32.11
CA LYS A 221 2.86 7.81 -32.95
C LYS A 221 2.63 7.27 -34.36
N ASP A 222 1.95 8.06 -35.18
CA ASP A 222 1.83 7.82 -36.61
C ASP A 222 3.21 7.92 -37.27
N ASP A 223 3.47 6.91 -38.11
CA ASP A 223 4.29 6.91 -39.32
C ASP A 223 5.79 7.22 -39.23
N GLU A 224 6.57 6.14 -39.18
CA GLU A 224 7.65 5.94 -40.15
C GLU A 224 7.46 4.57 -40.83
N ALA A 225 7.41 4.58 -42.17
CA ALA A 225 7.14 3.43 -43.03
C ALA A 225 8.29 2.37 -42.99
N PRO A 226 8.10 1.16 -43.57
CA PRO A 226 8.80 -0.05 -43.16
C PRO A 226 10.23 -0.11 -43.71
N GLY A 227 11.21 -0.06 -42.80
CA GLY A 227 12.59 -0.43 -43.06
C GLY A 227 12.90 -1.78 -42.43
N GLU A 228 13.29 -2.74 -43.25
CA GLU A 228 13.84 -4.05 -42.85
C GLU A 228 14.94 -3.88 -41.78
N GLY A 229 14.87 -4.65 -40.69
CA GLY A 229 15.92 -4.60 -39.67
C GLY A 229 15.65 -5.37 -38.39
N SER A 230 15.95 -6.67 -38.42
CA SER A 230 16.37 -7.52 -37.29
C SER A 230 15.60 -7.44 -35.96
N THR A 231 14.87 -8.53 -35.69
CA THR A 231 14.39 -8.94 -34.38
C THR A 231 15.54 -9.00 -33.36
N GLN A 232 15.48 -8.16 -32.33
CA GLN A 232 16.11 -8.45 -31.03
C GLN A 232 15.06 -8.28 -29.94
N SER A 233 14.48 -9.40 -29.53
CA SER A 233 13.73 -9.53 -28.29
C SER A 233 14.69 -9.35 -27.11
N PRO A 234 14.35 -8.60 -26.04
CA PRO A 234 15.02 -8.78 -24.76
C PRO A 234 14.50 -10.08 -24.16
N ALA A 235 15.30 -11.14 -24.33
CA ALA A 235 15.15 -12.39 -23.61
C ALA A 235 15.45 -12.16 -22.12
N GLY A 236 14.52 -12.55 -21.26
CA GLY A 236 14.68 -12.49 -19.82
C GLY A 236 13.47 -13.04 -19.06
N ALA A 237 12.91 -14.16 -19.52
CA ALA A 237 11.88 -14.88 -18.76
C ALA A 237 12.54 -15.62 -17.58
N PRO A 238 12.08 -15.46 -16.32
CA PRO A 238 12.38 -16.43 -15.28
C PRO A 238 11.48 -17.65 -15.48
N THR A 239 12.05 -18.70 -16.07
CA THR A 239 11.44 -20.03 -16.09
C THR A 239 11.37 -20.58 -14.68
N LEU A 240 10.18 -20.61 -14.06
CA LEU A 240 9.93 -21.45 -12.89
C LEU A 240 9.63 -22.87 -13.37
N LEU A 241 10.67 -23.71 -13.33
CA LEU A 241 10.55 -25.15 -13.41
C LEU A 241 9.61 -25.64 -12.30
N TRP A 242 8.65 -26.49 -12.69
CA TRP A 242 7.85 -27.28 -11.76
C TRP A 242 8.76 -27.95 -10.72
N LEU A 243 8.44 -27.74 -9.44
CA LEU A 243 9.10 -28.33 -8.27
C LEU A 243 8.88 -29.85 -8.26
N GLY A 244 9.66 -30.57 -9.06
CA GLY A 244 9.84 -32.03 -8.99
C GLY A 244 11.23 -32.45 -8.49
N HIS A 245 12.19 -31.53 -8.41
CA HIS A 245 13.61 -31.87 -8.17
C HIS A 245 14.38 -30.93 -7.23
N VAL A 246 13.72 -30.21 -6.31
CA VAL A 246 14.44 -29.62 -5.16
C VAL A 246 14.46 -30.66 -4.04
N CYS A 247 15.49 -31.50 -4.04
CA CYS A 247 15.86 -32.31 -2.87
C CYS A 247 16.26 -31.37 -1.72
N PRO A 248 16.07 -31.79 -0.45
CA PRO A 248 15.73 -30.89 0.64
C PRO A 248 16.92 -30.03 1.08
N LEU A 249 16.65 -28.75 1.37
CA LEU A 249 17.45 -27.91 2.26
C LEU A 249 17.40 -28.51 3.68
N ARG A 250 17.98 -29.69 3.88
CA ARG A 250 18.25 -30.22 5.22
C ARG A 250 19.58 -29.63 5.69
N PRO A 251 19.59 -28.85 6.78
CA PRO A 251 20.83 -28.73 7.54
C PRO A 251 21.16 -30.14 8.02
N SER A 252 22.28 -30.69 7.56
CA SER A 252 22.79 -31.97 8.06
C SER A 252 22.97 -31.88 9.58
N ARG A 253 22.57 -32.94 10.29
CA ARG A 253 22.61 -33.08 11.75
C ARG A 253 23.91 -32.53 12.37
N PRO A 254 23.85 -31.91 13.56
CA PRO A 254 25.05 -31.41 14.24
C PRO A 254 25.87 -32.61 14.74
N GLY A 255 27.08 -32.78 14.20
CA GLY A 255 27.95 -33.89 14.61
C GLY A 255 29.36 -33.93 14.00
N THR A 256 29.65 -33.15 12.96
CA THR A 256 31.00 -33.14 12.35
C THR A 256 31.50 -31.72 12.20
N CYS A 257 32.59 -31.43 12.90
CA CYS A 257 33.36 -30.18 12.83
C CYS A 257 33.69 -29.82 11.37
N PRO A 258 33.65 -28.53 10.97
CA PRO A 258 34.07 -28.15 9.63
C PRO A 258 35.56 -27.84 9.65
N HIS A 259 36.36 -28.85 9.34
CA HIS A 259 37.60 -28.62 8.61
C HIS A 259 37.73 -29.77 7.63
N GLN A 260 37.77 -29.44 6.33
CA GLN A 260 37.79 -30.33 5.16
C GLN A 260 36.40 -30.73 4.64
N ASP A 261 35.71 -29.81 3.97
CA ASP A 261 35.46 -29.93 2.53
C ASP A 261 34.82 -28.64 2.01
N GLY A 262 35.15 -28.22 0.79
CA GLY A 262 34.76 -26.94 0.18
C GLY A 262 33.28 -26.80 -0.19
N GLN A 263 32.34 -27.30 0.62
CA GLN A 263 30.91 -27.09 0.41
C GLN A 263 30.48 -25.71 0.94
N VAL A 264 30.39 -24.75 0.03
CA VAL A 264 29.81 -23.44 0.34
C VAL A 264 28.31 -23.62 0.57
N HIS A 265 27.86 -23.43 1.80
CA HIS A 265 26.45 -23.57 2.17
C HIS A 265 25.64 -22.44 1.52
N LEU A 266 24.49 -22.75 0.90
CA LEU A 266 23.66 -21.76 0.20
C LEU A 266 23.28 -20.57 1.09
N VAL A 267 23.05 -20.81 2.38
CA VAL A 267 22.75 -19.75 3.37
C VAL A 267 23.94 -18.80 3.56
N THR A 268 25.18 -19.29 3.47
CA THR A 268 26.39 -18.47 3.54
C THR A 268 26.51 -17.58 2.31
N LEU A 269 26.24 -18.13 1.11
CA LEU A 269 26.19 -17.34 -0.12
C LEU A 269 25.08 -16.29 -0.07
N LEU A 270 23.91 -16.61 0.49
CA LEU A 270 22.82 -15.65 0.65
C LEU A 270 23.17 -14.55 1.66
N ASP A 271 23.81 -14.86 2.78
CA ASP A 271 24.27 -13.82 3.73
C ASP A 271 25.32 -12.88 3.10
N GLU A 272 26.19 -13.40 2.22
CA GLU A 272 27.21 -12.60 1.52
C GLU A 272 26.68 -11.80 0.32
N THR A 273 25.66 -12.31 -0.38
CA THR A 273 25.12 -11.71 -1.61
C THR A 273 23.87 -10.84 -1.38
N THR A 274 23.22 -10.94 -0.22
CA THR A 274 22.05 -10.10 0.09
C THR A 274 22.46 -8.65 0.31
N THR A 275 21.87 -7.74 -0.46
CA THR A 275 22.00 -6.29 -0.25
C THR A 275 21.21 -5.86 0.98
N ALA A 276 21.52 -4.69 1.54
CA ALA A 276 20.77 -4.16 2.68
C ALA A 276 19.28 -3.95 2.39
N GLU A 277 18.91 -3.77 1.11
CA GLU A 277 17.56 -3.49 0.63
C GLU A 277 16.69 -4.76 0.57
N CYS A 278 17.23 -5.91 0.14
CA CYS A 278 16.46 -7.16 0.03
C CYS A 278 16.57 -8.08 1.28
N ARG A 279 17.50 -7.80 2.20
CA ARG A 279 17.81 -8.65 3.37
C ARG A 279 16.62 -8.92 4.28
N GLN A 280 15.71 -7.96 4.43
CA GLN A 280 14.50 -8.12 5.21
C GLN A 280 13.53 -9.13 4.57
N GLU A 281 13.31 -9.06 3.27
CA GLU A 281 12.41 -9.98 2.57
C GLU A 281 12.99 -11.39 2.47
N VAL A 282 14.30 -11.48 2.22
CA VAL A 282 15.01 -12.78 2.23
C VAL A 282 14.90 -13.43 3.61
N ALA A 283 15.12 -12.67 4.69
CA ALA A 283 14.94 -13.17 6.05
C ALA A 283 13.52 -13.69 6.30
N ILE A 284 12.48 -12.94 5.90
CA ILE A 284 11.08 -13.34 6.09
C ILE A 284 10.78 -14.65 5.34
N ASN A 285 11.19 -14.75 4.08
CA ASN A 285 10.91 -15.91 3.25
C ASN A 285 11.68 -17.15 3.72
N LEU A 286 12.95 -17.00 4.10
CA LEU A 286 13.73 -18.11 4.66
C LEU A 286 13.15 -18.58 5.99
N VAL A 287 12.79 -17.66 6.90
CA VAL A 287 12.16 -18.03 8.17
C VAL A 287 10.85 -18.79 7.92
N LYS A 288 9.97 -18.31 7.04
CA LYS A 288 8.73 -19.01 6.68
C LYS A 288 8.99 -20.41 6.12
N LEU A 289 9.96 -20.54 5.21
CA LEU A 289 10.34 -21.82 4.60
C LEU A 289 10.84 -22.82 5.65
N PHE A 290 11.83 -22.42 6.47
CA PHE A 290 12.40 -23.31 7.48
C PHE A 290 11.45 -23.56 8.65
N LEU A 291 10.52 -22.65 8.95
CA LEU A 291 9.43 -22.88 9.90
C LEU A 291 8.47 -23.95 9.37
N GLY A 292 8.05 -23.85 8.11
CA GLY A 292 7.16 -24.84 7.46
C GLY A 292 7.77 -26.23 7.35
N GLN A 293 9.11 -26.32 7.27
CA GLN A 293 9.85 -27.59 7.25
C GLN A 293 10.22 -28.10 8.66
N GLY A 294 9.96 -27.33 9.72
CA GLY A 294 10.34 -27.68 11.10
C GLY A 294 11.84 -27.58 11.41
N LEU A 295 12.60 -26.86 10.57
CA LEU A 295 14.07 -26.73 10.61
C LEU A 295 14.55 -25.33 11.03
N VAL A 296 13.65 -24.48 11.54
CA VAL A 296 13.94 -23.09 11.89
C VAL A 296 15.03 -22.94 12.96
N LYS A 297 15.17 -23.94 13.85
CA LYS A 297 16.15 -23.88 14.95
C LYS A 297 17.57 -24.04 14.41
N GLU A 298 17.76 -25.01 13.53
CA GLU A 298 19.00 -25.30 12.84
C GLU A 298 19.41 -24.14 11.92
N PHE A 299 18.43 -23.56 11.22
CA PHE A 299 18.65 -22.38 10.39
C PHE A 299 19.12 -21.17 11.20
N LEU A 300 18.43 -20.83 12.30
CA LEU A 300 18.83 -19.70 13.15
C LEU A 300 20.19 -19.95 13.82
N ASP A 301 20.48 -21.17 14.26
CA ASP A 301 21.77 -21.53 14.85
C ASP A 301 22.93 -21.33 13.87
N LEU A 302 22.75 -21.73 12.61
CA LEU A 302 23.75 -21.49 11.55
C LEU A 302 23.96 -19.99 11.33
N LEU A 303 22.88 -19.21 11.27
CA LEU A 303 22.97 -17.76 11.10
C LEU A 303 23.69 -17.07 12.27
N PHE A 304 23.46 -17.51 13.51
CA PHE A 304 24.20 -17.01 14.67
C PHE A 304 25.69 -17.36 14.60
N GLU A 305 26.02 -18.58 14.16
CA GLU A 305 27.41 -19.01 13.97
C GLU A 305 28.13 -18.15 12.92
N LEU A 306 27.49 -17.91 11.78
CA LEU A 306 28.04 -17.05 10.72
C LEU A 306 28.21 -15.60 11.17
N GLU A 307 27.26 -15.03 11.92
CA GLU A 307 27.39 -13.66 12.43
C GLU A 307 28.48 -13.55 13.50
N LEU A 308 28.61 -14.54 14.39
CA LEU A 308 29.65 -14.57 15.43
C LEU A 308 31.05 -14.85 14.87
N ALA A 309 31.16 -15.46 13.69
CA ALA A 309 32.44 -15.65 13.00
C ALA A 309 33.04 -14.31 12.56
N LYS A 310 32.21 -13.31 12.24
CA LYS A 310 32.63 -11.97 11.83
C LYS A 310 33.29 -11.23 13.01
N PRO A 311 34.28 -10.35 12.75
CA PRO A 311 34.87 -9.52 13.80
C PRO A 311 33.79 -8.61 14.40
N CYS A 312 33.46 -8.81 15.67
CA CYS A 312 32.42 -8.07 16.37
C CYS A 312 32.86 -7.75 17.80
N GLU A 313 32.41 -6.59 18.30
CA GLU A 313 32.62 -6.23 19.71
C GLU A 313 31.47 -6.76 20.57
N PRO A 314 31.73 -7.17 21.83
CA PRO A 314 30.70 -7.69 22.72
C PRO A 314 29.49 -6.75 22.91
N ASN A 315 29.70 -5.43 22.85
CA ASN A 315 28.67 -4.43 23.07
C ASN A 315 27.88 -4.04 21.81
N THR A 316 28.34 -4.45 20.62
CA THR A 316 27.68 -4.13 19.33
C THR A 316 27.06 -5.36 18.66
N LEU A 317 27.11 -6.50 19.34
CA LEU A 317 26.64 -7.78 18.86
C LEU A 317 25.15 -7.74 18.47
N PHE A 318 24.84 -8.22 17.25
CA PHE A 318 23.50 -8.21 16.69
C PHE A 318 22.83 -6.82 16.70
N ARG A 319 23.60 -5.72 16.57
CA ARG A 319 23.06 -4.37 16.33
C ARG A 319 23.08 -3.98 14.86
N SER A 320 23.84 -4.70 14.05
CA SER A 320 23.91 -4.50 12.60
C SER A 320 22.63 -4.95 11.90
N ASN A 321 22.40 -4.42 10.70
CA ASN A 321 21.38 -4.92 9.78
C ASN A 321 21.92 -6.19 9.10
N SER A 322 21.89 -7.33 9.78
CA SER A 322 22.42 -8.63 9.31
C SER A 322 21.29 -9.60 8.96
N LEU A 323 21.56 -10.61 8.13
CA LEU A 323 20.53 -11.60 7.78
C LEU A 323 20.08 -12.36 9.03
N ALA A 324 21.00 -12.67 9.93
CA ALA A 324 20.74 -13.26 11.25
C ALA A 324 19.83 -12.36 12.11
N SER A 325 20.11 -11.06 12.19
CA SER A 325 19.30 -10.16 13.01
C SER A 325 17.89 -9.95 12.43
N LYS A 326 17.77 -9.87 11.09
CA LYS A 326 16.47 -9.81 10.40
C LYS A 326 15.69 -11.12 10.46
N SER A 327 16.36 -12.26 10.39
CA SER A 327 15.73 -13.58 10.52
C SER A 327 15.20 -13.79 11.93
N MET A 328 15.96 -13.41 12.96
CA MET A 328 15.48 -13.49 14.33
C MET A 328 14.31 -12.54 14.61
N GLU A 329 14.34 -11.31 14.08
CA GLU A 329 13.18 -10.38 14.12
C GLU A 329 11.92 -10.99 13.51
N SER A 330 12.04 -11.53 12.29
CA SER A 330 10.92 -12.16 11.59
C SER A 330 10.41 -13.39 12.35
N PHE A 331 11.31 -14.23 12.86
CA PHE A 331 10.96 -15.40 13.66
C PHE A 331 10.19 -15.03 14.93
N LEU A 332 10.63 -14.00 15.67
CA LEU A 332 9.94 -13.52 16.86
C LEU A 332 8.55 -12.97 16.52
N LYS A 333 8.41 -12.24 15.41
CA LYS A 333 7.09 -11.78 14.94
C LYS A 333 6.19 -12.95 14.55
N VAL A 334 6.66 -13.93 13.81
CA VAL A 334 5.78 -15.04 13.38
C VAL A 334 5.36 -15.93 14.55
N THR A 335 6.27 -16.21 15.49
CA THR A 335 6.03 -17.20 16.56
C THR A 335 5.62 -16.59 17.90
N GLY A 336 5.92 -15.31 18.13
CA GLY A 336 5.78 -14.66 19.41
C GLY A 336 4.57 -13.73 19.52
N MET A 337 3.82 -13.49 18.45
CA MET A 337 2.72 -12.51 18.47
C MET A 337 1.65 -12.77 19.52
N PRO A 338 1.13 -14.01 19.70
CA PRO A 338 0.16 -14.29 20.77
C PRO A 338 0.73 -14.01 22.16
N TYR A 339 2.01 -14.34 22.37
CA TYR A 339 2.71 -14.07 23.63
C TYR A 339 2.88 -12.56 23.86
N LEU A 340 3.26 -11.82 22.82
CA LEU A 340 3.41 -10.37 22.87
C LEU A 340 2.09 -9.67 23.20
N HIS A 341 0.98 -10.14 22.63
CA HIS A 341 -0.36 -9.65 22.95
C HIS A 341 -0.74 -9.90 24.41
N ALA A 342 -0.48 -11.09 24.93
CA ALA A 342 -0.75 -11.43 26.32
C ALA A 342 0.07 -10.57 27.30
N VAL A 343 1.29 -10.17 26.93
CA VAL A 343 2.20 -9.41 27.79
C VAL A 343 1.97 -7.89 27.70
N LEU A 344 1.88 -7.35 26.48
CA LEU A 344 1.81 -5.89 26.27
C LEU A 344 0.36 -5.38 26.18
N GLY A 345 -0.57 -6.21 25.72
CA GLY A 345 -1.94 -5.82 25.41
C GLY A 345 -2.67 -5.09 26.55
N PRO A 346 -2.65 -5.59 27.80
CA PRO A 346 -3.32 -4.94 28.92
C PRO A 346 -2.82 -3.52 29.18
N THR A 347 -1.49 -3.34 29.33
CA THR A 347 -0.90 -2.02 29.61
C THR A 347 -1.08 -1.06 28.44
N ILE A 348 -0.92 -1.53 27.20
CA ILE A 348 -1.14 -0.69 26.01
C ILE A 348 -2.60 -0.24 25.91
N THR A 349 -3.55 -1.13 26.18
CA THR A 349 -4.99 -0.79 26.20
C THR A 349 -5.27 0.29 27.24
N ARG A 350 -4.74 0.12 28.46
CA ARG A 350 -4.86 1.10 29.54
C ARG A 350 -4.30 2.48 29.15
N VAL A 351 -3.15 2.53 28.49
CA VAL A 351 -2.55 3.80 28.01
C VAL A 351 -3.47 4.49 26.98
N PHE A 352 -4.09 3.74 26.08
CA PHE A 352 -5.02 4.27 25.07
C PHE A 352 -6.36 4.73 25.64
N GLU A 353 -6.81 4.11 26.73
CA GLU A 353 -8.06 4.45 27.42
C GLU A 353 -7.89 5.67 28.34
N GLU A 354 -6.84 5.68 29.16
CA GLU A 354 -6.61 6.74 30.13
C GLU A 354 -6.14 8.06 29.48
N LYS A 355 -5.42 7.99 28.35
CA LYS A 355 -4.90 9.15 27.58
C LYS A 355 -4.26 10.24 28.44
N LYS A 356 -3.60 9.83 29.53
CA LYS A 356 -2.97 10.75 30.48
C LYS A 356 -1.84 11.52 29.80
N TYR A 357 -1.74 12.81 30.13
CA TYR A 357 -0.65 13.64 29.67
C TYR A 357 0.62 13.28 30.44
N VAL A 358 1.67 12.89 29.71
CA VAL A 358 2.99 12.55 30.26
C VAL A 358 4.04 13.29 29.44
N GLU A 359 4.64 14.32 30.05
CA GLU A 359 5.83 15.00 29.52
C GLU A 359 6.80 15.23 30.68
N LEU A 360 8.06 14.87 30.44
CA LEU A 360 9.15 14.94 31.43
C LEU A 360 10.20 15.98 31.05
N ASP A 361 10.13 16.53 29.84
CA ASP A 361 10.99 17.60 29.36
C ASP A 361 10.43 18.97 29.81
N PRO A 362 11.14 19.68 30.72
CA PRO A 362 10.78 21.02 31.17
C PRO A 362 10.41 21.97 30.03
N GLY A 363 11.16 21.91 28.92
CA GLY A 363 10.99 22.81 27.78
C GLY A 363 9.77 22.52 26.90
N LYS A 364 9.01 21.45 27.17
CA LYS A 364 7.86 20.99 26.36
C LYS A 364 6.58 20.86 27.17
N VAL A 365 6.58 21.22 28.45
CA VAL A 365 5.43 21.10 29.33
C VAL A 365 4.37 22.16 28.98
N GLU A 366 3.19 21.71 28.55
CA GLU A 366 2.01 22.57 28.43
C GLU A 366 1.39 22.82 29.81
N ILE A 367 1.52 24.03 30.36
CA ILE A 367 0.82 24.43 31.59
C ILE A 367 -0.65 24.70 31.26
N LYS A 368 -1.56 24.03 31.95
CA LYS A 368 -3.01 24.27 31.83
C LYS A 368 -3.57 24.90 33.10
N ASP A 369 -4.48 25.84 32.89
CA ASP A 369 -5.38 26.34 33.92
C ASP A 369 -6.41 25.26 34.26
N VAL A 370 -6.40 24.78 35.50
CA VAL A 370 -7.37 23.78 35.99
C VAL A 370 -8.32 24.46 36.98
N GLY A 371 -9.59 24.63 36.59
CA GLY A 371 -10.65 25.14 37.47
C GLY A 371 -11.97 25.47 36.75
N CYS A 372 -13.09 25.42 37.48
CA CYS A 372 -14.34 26.06 37.08
C CYS A 372 -14.35 27.49 37.64
N SER A 373 -14.92 28.42 36.86
CA SER A 373 -15.11 29.85 37.11
C SER A 373 -15.05 30.26 38.60
N GLY A 374 -13.90 30.79 39.04
CA GLY A 374 -13.75 31.48 40.33
C GLY A 374 -12.56 31.07 41.20
N LEU A 375 -11.99 29.86 41.03
CA LEU A 375 -10.80 29.40 41.76
C LEU A 375 -9.79 28.77 40.78
N HIS A 376 -8.98 29.60 40.13
CA HIS A 376 -7.91 29.10 39.27
C HIS A 376 -6.65 28.84 40.10
N ARG A 377 -6.27 27.57 40.24
CA ARG A 377 -4.91 27.21 40.68
C ARG A 377 -4.11 26.86 39.43
N VAL A 378 -3.18 27.73 39.06
CA VAL A 378 -2.20 27.44 37.99
C VAL A 378 -1.34 26.27 38.48
N GLN A 379 -1.34 25.15 37.74
CA GLN A 379 -0.41 24.07 38.04
C GLN A 379 1.00 24.54 37.71
N THR A 380 1.92 24.32 38.64
CA THR A 380 3.33 24.61 38.36
C THR A 380 3.89 23.54 37.42
N GLU A 381 4.88 23.91 36.61
CA GLU A 381 5.59 22.99 35.72
C GLU A 381 6.07 21.72 36.47
N GLY A 382 6.62 21.91 37.67
CA GLY A 382 7.07 20.82 38.53
C GLY A 382 5.95 19.88 38.99
N GLU A 383 4.74 20.38 39.23
CA GLU A 383 3.58 19.53 39.57
C GLU A 383 3.14 18.69 38.36
N VAL A 384 3.17 19.24 37.14
CA VAL A 384 2.81 18.51 35.90
C VAL A 384 3.84 17.42 35.60
N ILE A 385 5.13 17.73 35.73
CA ILE A 385 6.21 16.75 35.53
C ILE A 385 6.11 15.62 36.57
N GLU A 386 5.87 15.94 37.84
CA GLU A 386 5.76 14.92 38.89
C GLU A 386 4.53 14.02 38.68
N GLN A 387 3.40 14.58 38.25
CA GLN A 387 2.23 13.78 37.85
C GLN A 387 2.54 12.90 36.64
N GLY A 388 3.20 13.43 35.61
CA GLY A 388 3.66 12.67 34.45
C GLY A 388 4.58 11.52 34.84
N ARG A 389 5.52 11.76 35.75
CA ARG A 389 6.43 10.76 36.32
C ARG A 389 5.66 9.65 37.03
N GLN A 390 4.72 9.99 37.89
CA GLN A 390 3.91 9.01 38.64
C GLN A 390 3.05 8.15 37.70
N HIS A 391 2.46 8.74 36.66
CA HIS A 391 1.71 8.01 35.65
C HIS A 391 2.60 7.05 34.86
N LEU A 392 3.76 7.52 34.38
CA LEU A 392 4.70 6.69 33.65
C LEU A 392 5.25 5.55 34.50
N GLN A 393 5.61 5.85 35.76
CA GLN A 393 6.06 4.86 36.75
C GLN A 393 5.01 3.77 36.96
N SER A 394 3.73 4.14 37.10
CA SER A 394 2.64 3.18 37.26
C SER A 394 2.52 2.22 36.07
N TYR A 395 2.62 2.72 34.83
CA TYR A 395 2.58 1.86 33.64
C TYR A 395 3.82 0.98 33.54
N LEU A 396 4.99 1.54 33.86
CA LEU A 396 6.26 0.84 33.76
C LEU A 396 6.36 -0.31 34.77
N ASP A 397 5.99 -0.07 36.03
CA ASP A 397 6.05 -1.07 37.09
C ASP A 397 5.13 -2.26 36.76
N GLU A 398 3.91 -1.97 36.29
CA GLU A 398 2.94 -3.00 35.85
C GLU A 398 3.47 -3.80 34.65
N LEU A 399 4.03 -3.10 33.66
CA LEU A 399 4.57 -3.72 32.45
C LEU A 399 5.74 -4.64 32.77
N LEU A 400 6.71 -4.17 33.57
CA LEU A 400 7.88 -4.95 33.95
C LEU A 400 7.50 -6.18 34.78
N ASP A 401 6.59 -6.03 35.74
CA ASP A 401 6.07 -7.14 36.54
C ASP A 401 5.37 -8.19 35.66
N THR A 402 4.58 -7.75 34.68
CA THR A 402 3.93 -8.63 33.70
C THR A 402 4.95 -9.33 32.78
N MET A 403 5.97 -8.63 32.31
CA MET A 403 7.06 -9.20 31.50
C MET A 403 7.85 -10.27 32.26
N VAL A 404 8.14 -10.04 33.55
CA VAL A 404 8.86 -11.01 34.38
C VAL A 404 7.99 -12.24 34.66
N ARG A 405 6.72 -12.05 35.04
CA ARG A 405 5.79 -13.16 35.35
C ARG A 405 5.40 -13.99 34.13
N SER A 406 5.43 -13.41 32.94
CA SER A 406 5.09 -14.10 31.70
C SER A 406 6.19 -15.02 31.16
N ALA A 407 7.42 -14.96 31.70
CA ALA A 407 8.54 -15.78 31.23
C ALA A 407 8.24 -17.29 31.05
N PRO A 408 7.45 -17.97 31.92
CA PRO A 408 7.08 -19.37 31.73
C PRO A 408 6.14 -19.62 30.53
N ALA A 409 5.32 -18.63 30.16
CA ALA A 409 4.38 -18.69 29.04
C ALA A 409 5.05 -18.39 27.69
N CYS A 410 6.33 -18.01 27.67
CA CYS A 410 7.08 -17.77 26.45
C CYS A 410 7.13 -19.04 25.57
N PRO A 411 6.81 -18.95 24.27
CA PRO A 411 6.74 -20.11 23.38
C PRO A 411 8.01 -20.98 23.45
N PRO A 412 7.89 -22.32 23.58
CA PRO A 412 9.04 -23.21 23.72
C PRO A 412 10.06 -23.09 22.59
N VAL A 413 9.60 -22.81 21.36
CA VAL A 413 10.45 -22.61 20.19
C VAL A 413 11.32 -21.36 20.32
N ILE A 414 10.76 -20.25 20.84
CA ILE A 414 11.49 -19.01 21.11
C ILE A 414 12.50 -19.22 22.22
N ARG A 415 12.09 -19.89 23.32
CA ARG A 415 13.00 -20.23 24.43
C ARG A 415 14.17 -21.09 23.96
N ALA A 416 13.94 -22.02 23.04
CA ALA A 416 14.99 -22.85 22.47
C ALA A 416 15.96 -22.02 21.60
N ALA A 417 15.45 -21.14 20.74
CA ALA A 417 16.28 -20.25 19.92
C ALA A 417 17.16 -19.32 20.79
N PHE A 418 16.59 -18.70 21.83
CA PHE A 418 17.36 -17.85 22.74
C PHE A 418 18.36 -18.63 23.58
N ARG A 419 18.04 -19.86 24.00
CA ARG A 419 19.02 -20.72 24.69
C ARG A 419 20.22 -21.01 23.79
N ARG A 420 19.97 -21.29 22.52
CA ARG A 420 21.02 -21.56 21.53
C ARG A 420 21.87 -20.32 21.26
N LEU A 421 21.23 -19.17 21.04
CA LEU A 421 21.93 -17.89 20.92
C LEU A 421 22.82 -17.62 22.14
N SER A 422 22.27 -17.75 23.35
CA SER A 422 23.00 -17.52 24.60
C SER A 422 24.21 -18.45 24.74
N GLN A 423 24.07 -19.72 24.35
CA GLN A 423 25.16 -20.70 24.34
C GLN A 423 26.28 -20.28 23.37
N ARG A 424 25.96 -20.02 22.10
CA ARG A 424 26.95 -19.63 21.07
C ARG A 424 27.70 -18.36 21.44
N VAL A 425 27.00 -17.37 21.99
CA VAL A 425 27.62 -16.11 22.45
C VAL A 425 28.53 -16.36 23.66
N GLY A 426 28.12 -17.23 24.59
CA GLY A 426 28.93 -17.60 25.75
C GLY A 426 30.21 -18.37 25.37
N GLU A 427 30.13 -19.25 24.37
CA GLU A 427 31.29 -19.98 23.83
C GLU A 427 32.27 -19.03 23.12
N ARG A 428 31.76 -18.03 22.39
CA ARG A 428 32.59 -17.04 21.69
C ARG A 428 33.24 -16.02 22.63
N PHE A 429 32.55 -15.61 23.68
CA PHE A 429 33.01 -14.56 24.61
C PHE A 429 33.02 -15.07 26.07
N PRO A 430 33.85 -16.08 26.41
CA PRO A 430 33.83 -16.69 27.74
C PRO A 430 34.26 -15.72 28.87
N GLN A 431 35.06 -14.70 28.54
CA GLN A 431 35.50 -13.67 29.49
C GLN A 431 34.43 -12.61 29.78
N HIS A 432 33.38 -12.51 28.96
CA HIS A 432 32.31 -11.51 29.09
C HIS A 432 30.96 -12.17 29.39
N GLN A 433 30.76 -12.58 30.65
CA GLN A 433 29.55 -13.30 31.06
C GLN A 433 28.23 -12.56 30.81
N HIS A 434 28.26 -11.23 30.76
CA HIS A 434 27.06 -10.40 30.51
C HIS A 434 26.64 -10.37 29.04
N THR A 435 27.56 -10.60 28.10
CA THR A 435 27.31 -10.48 26.66
C THR A 435 26.22 -11.43 26.17
N LYS A 436 26.14 -12.63 26.75
CA LYS A 436 25.07 -13.59 26.43
C LYS A 436 23.67 -13.08 26.81
N PHE A 437 23.56 -12.25 27.85
CA PHE A 437 22.29 -11.62 28.24
C PHE A 437 22.00 -10.41 27.36
N VAL A 438 23.01 -9.60 27.04
CA VAL A 438 22.89 -8.46 26.11
C VAL A 438 22.38 -8.91 24.73
N ALA A 439 22.85 -10.06 24.23
CA ALA A 439 22.38 -10.62 22.96
C ALA A 439 20.90 -11.03 23.00
N VAL A 440 20.44 -11.59 24.13
CA VAL A 440 19.03 -11.97 24.30
C VAL A 440 18.14 -10.73 24.46
N THR A 441 18.55 -9.79 25.30
CA THR A 441 17.77 -8.56 25.55
C THR A 441 17.74 -7.64 24.34
N SER A 442 18.77 -7.62 23.50
CA SER A 442 18.74 -6.84 22.25
C SER A 442 17.65 -7.32 21.29
N PHE A 443 17.44 -8.64 21.17
CA PHE A 443 16.36 -9.17 20.36
C PHE A 443 15.00 -9.07 21.04
N LEU A 444 14.90 -9.45 22.32
CA LEU A 444 13.63 -9.51 23.02
C LEU A 444 13.08 -8.11 23.36
N CYS A 445 13.93 -7.20 23.87
CA CYS A 445 13.50 -5.86 24.24
C CYS A 445 13.60 -4.92 23.04
N LEU A 446 14.79 -4.72 22.47
CA LEU A 446 15.00 -3.66 21.46
C LEU A 446 14.33 -3.97 20.11
N ARG A 447 14.19 -5.24 19.73
CA ARG A 447 13.70 -5.65 18.40
C ARG A 447 12.30 -6.29 18.42
N PHE A 448 11.73 -6.53 19.60
CA PHE A 448 10.41 -7.15 19.72
C PHE A 448 9.46 -6.35 20.64
N PHE A 449 9.77 -6.20 21.92
CA PHE A 449 8.87 -5.48 22.84
C PHE A 449 8.86 -3.96 22.65
N SER A 450 10.01 -3.28 22.65
CA SER A 450 10.06 -1.82 22.52
C SER A 450 9.43 -1.31 21.20
N PRO A 451 9.68 -1.92 20.02
CA PRO A 451 8.99 -1.53 18.80
C PRO A 451 7.47 -1.73 18.87
N ALA A 452 7.00 -2.79 19.55
CA ALA A 452 5.57 -3.03 19.74
C ALA A 452 4.91 -2.05 20.70
N ILE A 453 5.62 -1.59 21.72
CA ILE A 453 5.15 -0.51 22.61
C ILE A 453 5.07 0.81 21.84
N MET A 454 6.12 1.15 21.08
CA MET A 454 6.18 2.41 20.31
C MET A 454 5.14 2.47 19.18
N THR A 455 4.91 1.34 18.51
CA THR A 455 4.02 1.26 17.34
C THR A 455 3.00 0.11 17.45
N PRO A 456 2.03 0.18 18.39
CA PRO A 456 1.13 -0.94 18.69
C PRO A 456 0.34 -1.47 17.49
N LYS A 457 -0.06 -0.58 16.56
CA LYS A 457 -0.81 -0.96 15.35
C LYS A 457 -0.03 -1.95 14.45
N LEU A 458 1.29 -1.76 14.29
CA LEU A 458 2.13 -2.64 13.48
C LEU A 458 2.29 -4.05 14.07
N PHE A 459 1.95 -4.21 15.34
CA PHE A 459 1.94 -5.48 16.06
C PHE A 459 0.51 -5.94 16.37
N HIS A 460 -0.51 -5.36 15.72
CA HIS A 460 -1.92 -5.69 15.92
C HIS A 460 -2.41 -5.55 17.36
N LEU A 461 -1.70 -4.82 18.22
CA LEU A 461 -2.12 -4.58 19.61
C LEU A 461 -3.28 -3.56 19.69
N ARG A 462 -3.49 -2.78 18.62
CA ARG A 462 -4.56 -1.78 18.45
C ARG A 462 -4.92 -1.66 16.96
N ASP A 463 -6.17 -1.31 16.69
CA ASP A 463 -6.65 -1.11 15.30
C ASP A 463 -6.29 0.28 14.73
N THR A 464 -6.08 1.25 15.62
CA THR A 464 -5.82 2.66 15.25
C THR A 464 -4.43 3.12 15.71
N HIS A 465 -3.89 4.13 15.02
CA HIS A 465 -2.65 4.79 15.45
C HIS A 465 -2.89 5.61 16.73
N ALA A 466 -1.86 5.68 17.58
CA ALA A 466 -1.87 6.53 18.76
C ALA A 466 -1.93 8.02 18.36
N ASP A 467 -2.74 8.82 19.07
CA ASP A 467 -2.68 10.28 18.96
C ASP A 467 -1.34 10.83 19.50
N ALA A 468 -1.03 12.10 19.24
CA ALA A 468 0.29 12.67 19.57
C ALA A 468 0.66 12.52 21.05
N ARG A 469 -0.31 12.65 21.97
CA ARG A 469 -0.09 12.52 23.42
C ARG A 469 0.14 11.07 23.83
N THR A 470 -0.66 10.15 23.32
CA THR A 470 -0.51 8.71 23.58
C THR A 470 0.80 8.21 22.99
N SER A 471 1.16 8.64 21.77
CA SER A 471 2.42 8.33 21.11
C SER A 471 3.63 8.78 21.93
N ARG A 472 3.57 9.99 22.52
CA ARG A 472 4.62 10.47 23.43
C ARG A 472 4.76 9.60 24.68
N THR A 473 3.66 9.20 25.29
CA THR A 473 3.66 8.31 26.46
C THR A 473 4.25 6.94 26.13
N LEU A 474 3.85 6.34 25.01
CA LEU A 474 4.38 5.06 24.52
C LEU A 474 5.87 5.14 24.20
N LEU A 475 6.32 6.24 23.60
CA LEU A 475 7.74 6.49 23.35
C LEU A 475 8.55 6.57 24.65
N LEU A 476 8.03 7.23 25.68
CA LEU A 476 8.67 7.32 26.98
C LEU A 476 8.67 5.97 27.71
N LEU A 477 7.62 5.16 27.54
CA LEU A 477 7.52 3.83 28.14
C LEU A 477 8.45 2.81 27.48
N ALA A 478 8.69 2.94 26.17
CA ALA A 478 9.56 2.04 25.43
C ALA A 478 11.07 2.33 25.61
N LYS A 479 11.40 3.57 25.99
CA LYS A 479 12.75 4.04 26.32
C LYS A 479 13.09 3.66 27.75
#